data_AF-A0AB37CK32-F1
#
_entry.id   AF-A0AB37CK32-F1
#
_cell.length_a   1.000
_cell.length_b   1.000
_cell.length_c   1.000
_cell.angle_alpha   90.00
_cell.angle_beta   90.00
_cell.angle_gamma   90.00
#
_symmetry.space_group_name_H-M   'P 1'
#
loop_
_entity.id
_entity.type
_entity.pdbx_description
1 polymer ?
#
loop_
_entity_poly.entity_id
_entity_poly.type
_entity_poly.pdbx_seq_one_letter_code
_entity_poly.pdbx_strand_id
1 'polypeptide(L)'
;MSIGKLIYICGIDGSGKTTLAKNLSNHFGDKSIFLPLNNSKRFINEIDSFCKEYNTDRWSIFSEYFRGNIWALELVYFCENILKPALKKYEYVFIDRYYICNAIYSNLLVTNKLVNRLHELLIKPDMVFYININPEIAFERILKRNEQKTPKESLDNLKLASDLYSRYLEDKSYYELDGEKSENQILKSVLQII
;
A
#
# COMPACT_ATOMS: atom_id res chain seq x y z
N MET A 1 -21.77 17.53 -5.70
CA MET A 1 -20.31 17.64 -5.51
C MET A 1 -19.67 16.50 -6.26
N SER A 2 -18.67 16.77 -7.10
CA SER A 2 -17.87 15.71 -7.72
C SER A 2 -17.13 14.94 -6.62
N ILE A 3 -17.16 13.61 -6.69
CA ILE A 3 -16.33 12.77 -5.83
C ILE A 3 -14.87 12.97 -6.27
N GLY A 4 -13.96 13.16 -5.32
CA GLY A 4 -12.53 13.31 -5.59
C GLY A 4 -11.92 12.08 -6.24
N LYS A 5 -10.75 12.26 -6.87
CA LYS A 5 -10.00 11.18 -7.51
C LYS A 5 -9.17 10.40 -6.50
N LEU A 6 -9.27 9.08 -6.53
CA LEU A 6 -8.45 8.17 -5.75
C LEU A 6 -7.20 7.76 -6.54
N ILE A 7 -6.03 8.11 -6.01
CA ILE A 7 -4.73 7.82 -6.63
C ILE A 7 -3.95 6.86 -5.75
N TYR A 8 -3.68 5.67 -6.29
CA TYR A 8 -2.97 4.61 -5.58
C TYR A 8 -1.53 4.48 -6.06
N ILE A 9 -0.57 4.54 -5.13
CA ILE A 9 0.85 4.33 -5.39
C ILE A 9 1.29 2.97 -4.83
N CYS A 10 1.70 2.06 -5.71
CA CYS A 10 2.12 0.70 -5.40
C CYS A 10 3.59 0.43 -5.78
N GLY A 11 4.15 -0.67 -5.27
CA GLY A 11 5.58 -0.99 -5.37
C GLY A 11 6.12 -1.68 -4.11
N ILE A 12 7.32 -2.25 -4.20
CA ILE A 12 8.00 -2.94 -3.09
C ILE A 12 8.48 -1.96 -2.00
N ASP A 13 8.80 -2.46 -0.81
CA ASP A 13 9.40 -1.62 0.24
C ASP A 13 10.72 -0.99 -0.24
N GLY A 14 11.01 0.23 0.18
CA GLY A 14 12.17 0.98 -0.31
C GLY A 14 11.99 1.68 -1.67
N SER A 15 10.86 1.49 -2.37
CA SER A 15 10.64 2.12 -3.68
C SER A 15 10.31 3.62 -3.65
N GLY A 16 9.94 4.18 -2.50
CA GLY A 16 9.63 5.61 -2.37
C GLY A 16 8.14 5.98 -2.43
N LYS A 17 7.22 5.01 -2.34
CA LYS A 17 5.76 5.22 -2.37
C LYS A 17 5.28 6.33 -1.43
N THR A 18 5.67 6.24 -0.15
CA THR A 18 5.24 7.17 0.90
C THR A 18 5.78 8.57 0.63
N THR A 19 7.02 8.69 0.18
CA THR A 19 7.63 9.98 -0.18
C THR A 19 6.90 10.61 -1.35
N LEU A 20 6.62 9.85 -2.41
CA LEU A 20 5.87 10.34 -3.57
C LEU A 20 4.46 10.79 -3.17
N ALA A 21 3.74 9.99 -2.37
CA ALA A 21 2.38 10.32 -1.93
C ALA A 21 2.34 11.61 -1.09
N LYS A 22 3.30 11.78 -0.18
CA LYS A 22 3.45 13.02 0.61
C LYS A 22 3.78 14.21 -0.29
N ASN A 23 4.72 14.07 -1.21
CA ASN A 23 5.14 15.15 -2.11
C ASN A 23 4.00 15.59 -3.04
N LEU A 24 3.20 14.64 -3.55
CA LEU A 24 2.00 14.95 -4.31
C LEU A 24 0.96 15.67 -3.47
N SER A 25 0.67 15.20 -2.26
CA SER A 25 -0.28 15.87 -1.36
C SER A 25 0.18 17.28 -1.00
N ASN A 26 1.48 17.48 -0.76
CA ASN A 26 2.04 18.81 -0.50
C ASN A 26 1.93 19.72 -1.73
N HIS A 27 2.11 19.19 -2.94
CA HIS A 27 2.00 19.96 -4.18
C HIS A 27 0.58 20.49 -4.42
N PHE A 28 -0.44 19.65 -4.21
CA PHE A 28 -1.85 20.04 -4.39
C PHE A 28 -2.44 20.80 -3.19
N GLY A 29 -1.74 20.83 -2.05
CA GLY A 29 -2.14 21.56 -0.86
C GLY A 29 -3.52 21.16 -0.34
N ASP A 30 -4.33 22.15 0.05
CA ASP A 30 -5.64 21.98 0.70
C ASP A 30 -6.66 21.20 -0.15
N LYS A 31 -6.42 21.05 -1.45
CA LYS A 31 -7.26 20.26 -2.35
C LYS A 31 -7.03 18.76 -2.22
N SER A 32 -6.01 18.33 -1.48
CA SER A 32 -5.61 16.95 -1.42
C SER A 32 -5.35 16.43 -0.02
N ILE A 33 -5.29 15.11 0.11
CA ILE A 33 -4.85 14.44 1.31
C ILE A 33 -4.06 13.18 0.98
N PHE A 34 -3.01 12.91 1.73
CA PHE A 34 -2.37 11.60 1.80
C PHE A 34 -2.92 10.80 2.98
N LEU A 35 -3.42 9.60 2.70
CA LEU A 35 -3.92 8.66 3.69
C LEU A 35 -2.99 7.43 3.73
N PRO A 36 -1.95 7.41 4.59
CA PRO A 36 -1.14 6.22 4.77
C PRO A 36 -1.98 5.11 5.40
N LEU A 37 -1.75 3.85 5.00
CA LEU A 37 -2.56 2.73 5.47
C LEU A 37 -2.48 2.53 7.00
N ASN A 38 -1.39 2.94 7.65
CA ASN A 38 -1.27 2.88 9.11
C ASN A 38 -2.31 3.75 9.86
N ASN A 39 -3.10 4.57 9.16
CA ASN A 39 -4.25 5.30 9.70
C ASN A 39 -5.43 4.40 10.09
N SER A 40 -5.42 3.12 9.71
CA SER A 40 -6.45 2.15 10.13
C SER A 40 -5.81 0.89 10.70
N LYS A 41 -6.10 0.63 11.97
CA LYS A 41 -5.69 -0.60 12.67
C LYS A 41 -6.79 -1.10 13.59
N ARG A 42 -8.08 -0.90 13.25
CA ARG A 42 -9.21 -1.23 14.12
C ARG A 42 -9.18 -2.69 14.54
N PHE A 43 -9.14 -3.62 13.58
CA PHE A 43 -9.12 -5.05 13.85
C PHE A 43 -7.72 -5.54 14.22
N ILE A 44 -6.69 -4.94 13.63
CA ILE A 44 -5.29 -5.28 13.96
C ILE A 44 -5.00 -5.00 15.45
N ASN A 45 -5.51 -3.90 16.00
CA ASN A 45 -5.33 -3.55 17.41
C ASN A 45 -6.05 -4.52 18.35
N GLU A 46 -7.24 -5.00 17.98
CA GLU A 46 -7.97 -6.03 18.76
C GLU A 46 -7.17 -7.34 18.80
N ILE A 47 -6.65 -7.78 17.65
CA ILE A 47 -5.78 -8.96 17.57
C ILE A 47 -4.49 -8.76 18.37
N ASP A 48 -3.88 -7.58 18.31
CA ASP A 48 -2.68 -7.27 19.09
C ASP A 48 -2.96 -7.23 20.59
N SER A 49 -4.12 -6.72 21.01
CA SER A 49 -4.55 -6.74 22.42
C SER A 49 -4.71 -8.18 22.91
N PHE A 50 -5.42 -9.01 22.14
CA PHE A 50 -5.56 -10.43 22.43
C PHE A 50 -4.21 -11.12 22.56
N CYS A 51 -3.27 -10.91 21.63
CA CYS A 51 -1.94 -11.51 21.73
C CYS A 51 -1.17 -11.06 22.99
N LYS A 52 -1.29 -9.79 23.38
CA LYS A 52 -0.61 -9.29 24.58
C LYS A 52 -1.07 -9.98 25.86
N GLU A 53 -2.35 -10.34 25.96
CA GLU A 53 -2.90 -11.09 27.12
C GLU A 53 -2.22 -12.45 27.32
N TYR A 54 -1.67 -13.04 26.26
CA TYR A 54 -0.96 -14.32 26.28
C TYR A 54 0.57 -14.17 26.16
N ASN A 55 1.12 -12.96 26.39
CA ASN A 55 2.56 -12.67 26.28
C ASN A 55 3.18 -13.11 24.94
N THR A 56 2.48 -12.84 23.85
CA THR A 56 2.86 -13.26 22.51
C THR A 56 2.49 -12.16 21.50
N ASP A 57 2.67 -12.45 20.21
CA ASP A 57 2.39 -11.53 19.13
C ASP A 57 1.72 -12.24 17.95
N ARG A 58 1.06 -11.44 17.10
CA ARG A 58 0.28 -11.97 15.99
C ARG A 58 1.10 -12.72 14.94
N TRP A 59 2.40 -12.46 14.83
CA TRP A 59 3.29 -13.16 13.90
C TRP A 59 3.64 -14.56 14.41
N SER A 60 3.75 -14.70 15.74
CA SER A 60 4.04 -15.96 16.41
C SER A 60 2.85 -16.92 16.44
N ILE A 61 1.63 -16.41 16.59
CA ILE A 61 0.42 -17.26 16.72
C ILE A 61 -0.33 -17.46 15.42
N PHE A 62 -0.49 -16.41 14.62
CA PHE A 62 -1.37 -16.45 13.46
C PHE A 62 -0.61 -16.68 12.17
N SER A 63 -1.13 -17.62 11.38
CA SER A 63 -0.63 -17.91 10.04
C SER A 63 -0.67 -16.66 9.15
N GLU A 64 0.18 -16.65 8.13
CA GLU A 64 0.17 -15.57 7.13
C GLU A 64 -1.20 -15.43 6.47
N TYR A 65 -1.87 -16.56 6.21
CA TYR A 65 -3.23 -16.59 5.69
C TYR A 65 -4.20 -15.83 6.60
N PHE A 66 -4.22 -16.12 7.90
CA PHE A 66 -5.09 -15.41 8.84
C PHE A 66 -4.81 -13.91 8.85
N ARG A 67 -3.53 -13.52 8.98
CA ARG A 67 -3.11 -12.11 8.99
C ARG A 67 -3.49 -11.38 7.70
N GLY A 68 -3.40 -12.04 6.55
CA GLY A 68 -3.81 -11.49 5.26
C GLY A 68 -5.31 -11.22 5.16
N ASN A 69 -6.13 -12.13 5.71
CA ASN A 69 -7.60 -11.94 5.77
C ASN A 69 -7.99 -10.79 6.72
N ILE A 70 -7.35 -10.68 7.89
CA ILE A 70 -7.57 -9.56 8.81
C ILE A 70 -7.19 -8.23 8.16
N TRP A 71 -6.09 -8.18 7.41
CA TRP A 71 -5.74 -6.98 6.67
C TRP A 71 -6.76 -6.65 5.58
N ALA A 72 -7.26 -7.63 4.83
CA ALA A 72 -8.34 -7.38 3.86
C ALA A 72 -9.60 -6.81 4.52
N LEU A 73 -9.96 -7.28 5.73
CA LEU A 73 -11.07 -6.74 6.50
C LEU A 73 -10.79 -5.30 6.98
N GLU A 74 -9.56 -5.02 7.41
CA GLU A 74 -9.11 -3.67 7.77
C GLU A 74 -9.23 -2.70 6.58
N LEU A 75 -8.94 -3.16 5.36
CA LEU A 75 -9.12 -2.35 4.15
C LEU A 75 -10.58 -1.96 3.91
N VAL A 76 -11.53 -2.86 4.21
CA VAL A 76 -12.96 -2.55 4.11
C VAL A 76 -13.34 -1.47 5.10
N TYR A 77 -12.89 -1.58 6.36
CA TYR A 77 -13.14 -0.54 7.36
C TYR A 77 -12.51 0.81 6.97
N PHE A 78 -11.25 0.81 6.52
CA PHE A 78 -10.58 1.99 6.01
C PHE A 78 -11.34 2.62 4.83
N CYS A 79 -11.81 1.78 3.90
CA CYS A 79 -12.56 2.22 2.73
C CYS A 79 -13.84 2.97 3.12
N GLU A 80 -14.63 2.38 4.04
CA GLU A 80 -15.92 2.94 4.46
C GLU A 80 -15.77 4.19 5.34
N ASN A 81 -14.86 4.15 6.32
CA ASN A 81 -14.84 5.13 7.41
C ASN A 81 -13.79 6.23 7.24
N ILE A 82 -12.80 6.04 6.36
CA ILE A 82 -11.69 7.00 6.19
C ILE A 82 -11.64 7.48 4.74
N LEU A 83 -11.57 6.54 3.78
CA LEU A 83 -11.42 6.86 2.37
C LEU A 83 -12.67 7.53 1.76
N LYS A 84 -13.86 6.95 1.96
CA LYS A 84 -15.11 7.54 1.45
C LYS A 84 -15.35 8.97 1.95
N PRO A 85 -15.21 9.29 3.25
CA PRO A 85 -15.28 10.67 3.72
C PRO A 85 -14.22 11.58 3.09
N ALA A 86 -12.98 11.11 2.92
CA ALA A 86 -11.92 11.89 2.28
C ALA A 86 -12.26 12.22 0.82
N LEU A 87 -12.75 11.25 0.05
CA LEU A 87 -13.15 11.45 -1.36
C LEU A 87 -14.33 12.42 -1.51
N LYS A 88 -15.13 12.66 -0.46
CA LYS A 88 -16.18 13.69 -0.47
C LYS A 88 -15.64 15.10 -0.19
N LYS A 89 -14.46 15.20 0.43
CA LYS A 89 -13.89 16.46 0.92
C LYS A 89 -12.76 16.99 0.04
N TYR A 90 -11.93 16.11 -0.52
CA TYR A 90 -10.72 16.46 -1.26
C TYR A 90 -10.88 16.14 -2.75
N GLU A 91 -10.22 16.93 -3.60
CA GLU A 91 -10.15 16.70 -5.06
C GLU A 91 -9.24 15.52 -5.39
N TYR A 92 -8.15 15.33 -4.63
CA TYR A 92 -7.21 14.23 -4.78
C TYR A 92 -6.97 13.51 -3.45
N VAL A 93 -7.13 12.19 -3.44
CA VAL A 93 -6.82 11.34 -2.29
C VAL A 93 -5.72 10.38 -2.68
N PHE A 94 -4.54 10.56 -2.10
CA PHE A 94 -3.39 9.68 -2.32
C PHE A 94 -3.36 8.59 -1.27
N ILE A 95 -3.14 7.35 -1.70
CA ILE A 95 -2.93 6.20 -0.80
C ILE A 95 -1.68 5.44 -1.20
N ASP A 96 -0.96 4.93 -0.20
CA ASP A 96 0.04 3.89 -0.38
C ASP A 96 -0.37 2.63 0.39
N ARG A 97 -0.04 1.46 -0.19
CA ARG A 97 -0.42 0.12 0.34
C ARG A 97 -1.93 -0.13 0.48
N TYR A 98 -2.58 -0.48 -0.63
CA TYR A 98 -4.00 -0.84 -0.66
C TYR A 98 -4.20 -2.32 -1.02
N TYR A 99 -5.25 -2.67 -1.79
CA TYR A 99 -5.61 -4.07 -2.07
C TYR A 99 -4.52 -4.87 -2.78
N ILE A 100 -3.76 -4.26 -3.71
CA ILE A 100 -2.65 -4.95 -4.41
C ILE A 100 -1.55 -5.34 -3.42
N CYS A 101 -1.18 -4.42 -2.53
CA CYS A 101 -0.20 -4.69 -1.48
C CYS A 101 -0.68 -5.80 -0.53
N ASN A 102 -1.97 -5.81 -0.16
CA ASN A 102 -2.53 -6.89 0.64
C ASN A 102 -2.46 -8.25 -0.08
N ALA A 103 -2.79 -8.31 -1.37
CA ALA A 103 -2.72 -9.53 -2.17
C ALA A 103 -1.29 -10.09 -2.25
N ILE A 104 -0.31 -9.23 -2.53
CA ILE A 104 1.09 -9.61 -2.72
C ILE A 104 1.74 -10.04 -1.41
N TYR A 105 1.68 -9.20 -0.37
CA TYR A 105 2.41 -9.43 0.88
C TYR A 105 1.74 -10.43 1.84
N SER A 106 0.57 -10.93 1.46
CA SER A 106 -0.08 -12.04 2.14
C SER A 106 0.04 -13.35 1.35
N ASN A 107 0.68 -13.32 0.17
CA ASN A 107 0.80 -14.43 -0.77
C ASN A 107 -0.57 -15.06 -1.14
N LEU A 108 -1.60 -14.23 -1.30
CA LEU A 108 -2.99 -14.67 -1.52
C LEU A 108 -3.43 -14.54 -2.99
N LEU A 109 -2.47 -14.47 -3.91
CA LEU A 109 -2.68 -13.99 -5.28
C LEU A 109 -3.58 -14.86 -6.14
N VAL A 110 -3.82 -16.13 -5.79
CA VAL A 110 -4.54 -17.04 -6.70
C VAL A 110 -5.66 -17.85 -6.04
N THR A 111 -5.84 -17.88 -4.71
CA THR A 111 -6.75 -18.88 -4.10
C THR A 111 -7.48 -18.47 -2.81
N ASN A 112 -7.57 -17.19 -2.47
CA ASN A 112 -8.36 -16.77 -1.29
C ASN A 112 -9.69 -16.11 -1.68
N LYS A 113 -10.77 -16.92 -1.73
CA LYS A 113 -12.13 -16.44 -2.03
C LYS A 113 -12.60 -15.35 -1.07
N LEU A 114 -12.23 -15.42 0.22
CA LEU A 114 -12.64 -14.42 1.20
C LEU A 114 -12.00 -13.07 0.90
N VAL A 115 -10.67 -13.04 0.67
CA VAL A 115 -9.98 -11.79 0.32
C VAL A 115 -10.49 -11.21 -0.98
N ASN A 116 -10.75 -12.04 -1.99
CA ASN A 116 -11.33 -11.56 -3.25
C ASN A 116 -12.69 -10.88 -3.02
N ARG A 117 -13.58 -11.51 -2.22
CA ARG A 117 -14.88 -10.91 -1.85
C ARG A 117 -14.73 -9.61 -1.06
N LEU A 118 -13.76 -9.53 -0.16
CA LEU A 118 -13.49 -8.29 0.58
C LEU A 118 -12.94 -7.20 -0.35
N HIS A 119 -12.07 -7.54 -1.30
CA HIS A 119 -11.52 -6.61 -2.30
C HIS A 119 -12.56 -6.11 -3.31
N GLU A 120 -13.63 -6.86 -3.56
CA GLU A 120 -14.79 -6.43 -4.36
C GLU A 120 -15.56 -5.27 -3.70
N LEU A 121 -15.50 -5.14 -2.36
CA LEU A 121 -16.16 -4.06 -1.62
C LEU A 121 -15.36 -2.74 -1.63
N LEU A 122 -14.11 -2.79 -2.09
CA LEU A 122 -13.20 -1.64 -2.06
C LEU A 122 -13.41 -0.72 -3.26
N ILE A 123 -13.33 0.59 -3.02
CA ILE A 123 -13.33 1.60 -4.09
C ILE A 123 -12.12 1.37 -4.99
N LYS A 124 -12.34 1.26 -6.30
CA LYS A 124 -11.25 1.14 -7.25
C LYS A 124 -10.57 2.50 -7.44
N PRO A 125 -9.22 2.57 -7.40
CA PRO A 125 -8.50 3.79 -7.73
C PRO A 125 -8.79 4.24 -9.16
N ASP A 126 -8.90 5.55 -9.36
CA ASP A 126 -8.98 6.15 -10.69
C ASP A 126 -7.64 6.05 -11.43
N MET A 127 -6.54 6.09 -10.67
CA MET A 127 -5.19 5.93 -11.19
C MET A 127 -4.36 5.04 -10.26
N VAL A 128 -3.59 4.14 -10.87
CA VAL A 128 -2.60 3.30 -10.18
C VAL A 128 -1.23 3.62 -10.74
N PHE A 129 -0.32 4.06 -9.88
CA PHE A 129 1.09 4.29 -10.20
C PHE A 129 1.94 3.18 -9.57
N TYR A 130 2.64 2.42 -10.40
CA TYR A 130 3.56 1.38 -9.95
C TYR A 130 4.99 1.88 -10.02
N ILE A 131 5.67 1.98 -8.88
CA ILE A 131 7.09 2.31 -8.83
C ILE A 131 7.89 1.02 -9.00
N ASN A 132 8.37 0.79 -10.22
CA ASN A 132 9.24 -0.31 -10.58
C ASN A 132 10.68 0.03 -10.22
N ILE A 133 11.34 -0.80 -9.42
CA ILE A 133 12.71 -0.57 -8.95
C ILE A 133 13.40 -1.91 -8.74
N ASN A 134 14.70 -1.95 -9.06
CA ASN A 134 15.53 -3.08 -8.70
C ASN A 134 15.49 -3.37 -7.17
N PRO A 135 15.23 -4.63 -6.73
CA PRO A 135 15.15 -4.99 -5.31
C PRO A 135 16.42 -4.73 -4.49
N GLU A 136 17.61 -4.89 -5.07
CA GLU A 136 18.88 -4.57 -4.41
C GLU A 136 18.97 -3.07 -4.10
N ILE A 137 18.62 -2.19 -5.05
CA ILE A 137 18.61 -0.73 -4.84
C ILE A 137 17.57 -0.35 -3.78
N ALA A 138 16.38 -0.96 -3.84
CA ALA A 138 15.34 -0.73 -2.83
C ALA A 138 15.80 -1.17 -1.43
N PHE A 139 16.49 -2.31 -1.34
CA PHE A 139 17.07 -2.80 -0.09
C PHE A 139 18.11 -1.84 0.45
N GLU A 140 19.04 -1.33 -0.37
CA GLU A 140 20.01 -0.32 0.06
C GLU A 140 19.34 0.93 0.63
N ARG A 141 18.25 1.40 0.02
CA ARG A 141 17.46 2.53 0.54
C ARG A 141 16.87 2.23 1.91
N ILE A 142 16.39 1.00 2.13
CA ILE A 142 15.94 0.54 3.45
C ILE A 142 17.09 0.47 4.45
N LEU A 143 18.29 0.03 4.04
CA LEU A 143 19.46 0.00 4.93
C LEU A 143 19.88 1.41 5.38
N LYS A 144 19.73 2.40 4.50
CA LYS A 144 20.11 3.80 4.75
C LYS A 144 19.07 4.56 5.58
N ARG A 145 17.82 4.10 5.66
CA ARG A 145 16.81 4.76 6.49
C ARG A 145 17.11 4.42 7.96
N ASN A 146 17.20 5.44 8.81
CA ASN A 146 17.47 5.27 10.26
C ASN A 146 16.22 4.79 11.02
N GLU A 147 15.56 3.73 10.52
CA GLU A 147 14.37 3.15 11.13
C GLU A 147 14.59 1.66 11.41
N GLN A 148 13.88 1.12 12.41
CA GLN A 148 13.91 -0.30 12.68
C GLN A 148 13.35 -1.08 11.49
N LYS A 149 14.11 -2.06 11.00
CA LYS A 149 13.63 -2.98 9.97
C LYS A 149 12.53 -3.86 10.54
N THR A 150 11.52 -4.10 9.73
CA THR A 150 10.58 -5.19 9.97
C THR A 150 11.19 -6.52 9.50
N PRO A 151 10.78 -7.67 10.07
CA PRO A 151 11.24 -8.98 9.60
C PRO A 151 10.97 -9.25 8.11
N LYS A 152 10.02 -8.50 7.51
CA LYS A 152 9.67 -8.61 6.09
C LYS A 152 10.63 -7.87 5.17
N GLU A 153 11.47 -6.97 5.69
CA GLU A 153 12.38 -6.16 4.88
C GLU A 153 13.75 -6.85 4.71
N SER A 154 13.72 -8.03 4.10
CA SER A 154 14.89 -8.75 3.60
C SER A 154 14.97 -8.64 2.08
N LEU A 155 16.17 -8.77 1.52
CA LEU A 155 16.37 -8.75 0.06
C LEU A 155 15.53 -9.84 -0.63
N ASP A 156 15.48 -11.05 -0.09
CA ASP A 156 14.71 -12.16 -0.67
C ASP A 156 13.21 -11.87 -0.70
N ASN A 157 12.67 -11.25 0.36
CA ASN A 157 11.26 -10.85 0.40
C ASN A 157 10.97 -9.73 -0.61
N LEU A 158 11.91 -8.82 -0.84
CA LEU A 158 11.77 -7.77 -1.86
C LEU A 158 11.79 -8.36 -3.28
N LYS A 159 12.67 -9.32 -3.56
CA LYS A 159 12.72 -10.05 -4.83
C LYS A 159 11.40 -10.77 -5.09
N LEU A 160 10.95 -11.55 -4.10
CA LEU A 160 9.66 -12.23 -4.17
C LEU A 160 8.51 -11.23 -4.41
N ALA A 161 8.45 -10.14 -3.65
CA ALA A 161 7.41 -9.13 -3.83
C ALA A 161 7.48 -8.49 -5.24
N SER A 162 8.67 -8.23 -5.77
CA SER A 162 8.87 -7.68 -7.12
C SER A 162 8.29 -8.62 -8.19
N ASP A 163 8.63 -9.91 -8.12
CA ASP A 163 8.13 -10.91 -9.05
C ASP A 163 6.60 -11.08 -8.96
N LEU A 164 6.05 -10.96 -7.74
CA LEU A 164 4.61 -11.02 -7.52
C LEU A 164 3.89 -9.78 -8.03
N TYR A 165 4.49 -8.58 -7.90
CA TYR A 165 3.97 -7.35 -8.50
C TYR A 165 3.92 -7.46 -10.02
N SER A 166 5.03 -7.88 -10.64
CA SER A 166 5.11 -8.06 -12.10
C SER A 166 4.01 -8.99 -12.62
N ARG A 167 3.85 -10.16 -11.98
CA ARG A 167 2.79 -11.12 -12.34
C ARG A 167 1.37 -10.59 -12.08
N TYR A 168 1.14 -9.91 -10.97
CA TYR A 168 -0.20 -9.43 -10.61
C TYR A 168 -0.65 -8.25 -11.50
N LEU A 169 0.29 -7.46 -12.00
CA LEU A 169 -0.01 -6.27 -12.82
C LEU A 169 -0.08 -6.57 -14.33
N GLU A 170 0.32 -7.75 -14.77
CA GLU A 170 0.39 -8.14 -16.20
C GLU A 170 -0.94 -7.89 -16.97
N ASP A 171 -2.09 -8.06 -16.31
CA ASP A 171 -3.43 -7.87 -16.86
C ASP A 171 -4.14 -6.60 -16.35
N LYS A 172 -3.42 -5.66 -15.70
CA LYS A 172 -4.00 -4.47 -15.07
C LYS A 172 -3.58 -3.19 -15.79
N SER A 173 -4.44 -2.17 -15.73
CA SER A 173 -4.08 -0.82 -16.14
C SER A 173 -3.35 -0.09 -15.02
N TYR A 174 -2.14 0.38 -15.31
CA TYR A 174 -1.33 1.17 -14.39
C TYR A 174 -0.38 2.10 -15.17
N TYR A 175 0.15 3.10 -14.48
CA TYR A 175 1.24 3.95 -14.95
C TYR A 175 2.54 3.48 -14.31
N GLU A 176 3.48 2.99 -15.12
CA GLU A 176 4.79 2.59 -14.63
C GLU A 176 5.68 3.81 -14.36
N LEU A 177 6.34 3.80 -13.21
CA LEU A 177 7.33 4.80 -12.80
C LEU A 177 8.66 4.11 -12.58
N ASP A 178 9.71 4.66 -13.19
CA ASP A 178 11.09 4.25 -12.94
C ASP A 178 11.53 4.75 -11.56
N GLY A 179 11.61 3.82 -10.61
CA GLY A 179 11.96 4.06 -9.21
C GLY A 179 13.45 4.31 -8.96
N GLU A 180 14.31 4.14 -9.96
CA GLU A 180 15.74 4.45 -9.87
C GLU A 180 16.01 5.94 -10.06
N LYS A 181 15.07 6.67 -10.68
CA LYS A 181 15.11 8.14 -10.79
C LYS A 181 15.00 8.82 -9.43
N SER A 182 15.42 10.10 -9.41
CA SER A 182 15.28 10.94 -8.22
C SER A 182 13.81 11.21 -7.87
N GLU A 183 13.54 11.48 -6.59
CA GLU A 183 12.20 11.80 -6.09
C GLU A 183 11.54 12.93 -6.90
N ASN A 184 12.30 13.96 -7.25
CA ASN A 184 11.81 15.10 -8.05
C ASN A 184 11.46 14.72 -9.48
N GLN A 185 12.20 13.81 -10.11
CA GLN A 185 11.89 13.33 -11.45
C GLN A 185 10.61 12.50 -11.45
N ILE A 186 10.47 11.58 -10.50
CA ILE A 186 9.27 10.74 -10.35
C ILE A 186 8.05 11.62 -10.09
N LEU A 187 8.15 12.60 -9.18
CA LEU A 187 7.08 13.56 -8.89
C LEU A 187 6.62 14.30 -10.16
N LYS A 188 7.58 14.84 -10.93
CA LYS A 188 7.26 15.54 -12.20
C LYS A 188 6.54 14.64 -13.20
N SER A 189 6.96 13.38 -13.32
CA SER A 189 6.30 12.42 -14.22
C SER A 189 4.85 12.17 -13.82
N VAL A 190 4.56 12.05 -12.52
CA VAL A 190 3.18 11.86 -12.05
C VAL A 190 2.33 13.11 -12.25
N LEU A 191 2.87 14.30 -11.99
CA LEU A 191 2.16 15.57 -12.18
C LEU A 191 1.81 15.88 -13.65
N GLN A 192 2.47 15.24 -14.61
CA GLN A 192 2.10 15.35 -16.04
C GLN A 192 0.89 14.49 -16.41
N ILE A 193 0.50 13.54 -15.55
CA ILE A 193 -0.57 12.57 -15.79
C ILE A 193 -1.86 12.96 -15.04
N ILE A 194 -1.73 13.54 -13.85
CA ILE A 194 -2.85 13.99 -12.98
C ILE A 194 -3.47 15.28 -13.51
#